data_AF-A0A9E5D2H1-F1
#
_entry.id   AF-A0A9E5D2H1-F1
#
_cell.length_a   1.000
_cell.length_b   1.000
_cell.length_c   1.000
_cell.angle_alpha   90.00
_cell.angle_beta   90.00
_cell.angle_gamma   90.00
#
_symmetry.space_group_name_H-M   'P 1'
#
loop_
_entity.id
_entity.type
_entity.pdbx_description
1 polymer ?
#
loop_
_entity_poly.entity_id
_entity_poly.type
_entity_poly.pdbx_seq_one_letter_code
_entity_poly.pdbx_strand_id
1 'polypeptide(L)'
;MSIPASGSKAVDLLHQSRYRFVIAALLLAAHLTVGLNMFSVAPILLPIIQDYDINRTTAGLLVALVPLAAAGFGLPGGIVTVKLGLRRAFMIAWFLMGLAALSAVAPNYLTLMALRLAYGLGIALV
;
A
#
# COMPACT_ATOMS: atom_id res chain seq x y z
N MET A 1 -45.27 17.34 15.05
CA MET A 1 -45.04 17.02 13.63
C MET A 1 -43.65 16.39 13.52
N SER A 2 -43.57 15.07 13.58
CA SER A 2 -42.32 14.30 13.69
C SER A 2 -41.79 13.93 12.30
N ILE A 3 -40.54 14.29 12.03
CA ILE A 3 -39.81 13.90 10.83
C ILE A 3 -39.42 12.42 10.98
N PRO A 4 -39.74 11.51 10.03
CA PRO A 4 -39.41 10.11 10.20
C PRO A 4 -37.91 9.86 9.99
N ALA A 5 -37.28 9.22 10.98
CA ALA A 5 -35.89 8.78 11.01
C ALA A 5 -35.65 7.57 10.07
N SER A 6 -35.85 7.75 8.76
CA SER A 6 -35.69 6.69 7.76
C SER A 6 -34.23 6.50 7.28
N GLY A 7 -33.32 7.41 7.63
CA GLY A 7 -31.92 7.38 7.19
C GLY A 7 -30.96 6.55 8.05
N SER A 8 -31.26 6.33 9.34
CA SER A 8 -30.33 5.63 10.26
C SER A 8 -30.37 4.11 10.09
N LYS A 9 -31.57 3.54 9.84
CA LYS A 9 -31.74 2.09 9.77
C LYS A 9 -30.91 1.43 8.67
N ALA A 10 -30.73 2.06 7.50
CA ALA A 10 -29.92 1.49 6.43
C ALA A 10 -28.42 1.43 6.78
N VAL A 11 -27.93 2.43 7.52
CA VAL A 11 -26.54 2.47 8.02
C VAL A 11 -26.36 1.48 9.17
N ASP A 12 -27.37 1.36 10.04
CA ASP A 12 -27.38 0.43 11.18
C ASP A 12 -27.47 -1.05 10.74
N LEU A 13 -28.20 -1.35 9.65
CA LEU A 13 -28.29 -2.70 9.07
C LEU A 13 -26.97 -3.15 8.40
N LEU A 14 -26.21 -2.23 7.80
CA LEU A 14 -24.83 -2.49 7.37
C LEU A 14 -23.90 -2.74 8.58
N HIS A 15 -24.19 -2.13 9.73
CA HIS A 15 -23.42 -2.27 10.96
C HIS A 15 -23.66 -3.60 11.71
N GLN A 16 -24.79 -4.29 11.49
CA GLN A 16 -25.12 -5.57 12.16
C GLN A 16 -24.79 -6.83 11.32
N SER A 17 -24.40 -6.68 10.07
CA SER A 17 -24.19 -7.81 9.16
C SER A 17 -22.89 -8.57 9.45
N ARG A 18 -22.95 -9.92 9.44
CA ARG A 18 -21.78 -10.83 9.41
C ARG A 18 -20.74 -10.45 8.36
N TYR A 19 -21.15 -9.73 7.32
CA TYR A 19 -20.28 -9.22 6.27
C TYR A 19 -19.17 -8.28 6.77
N ARG A 20 -19.34 -7.64 7.93
CA ARG A 20 -18.27 -6.84 8.57
C ARG A 20 -17.02 -7.67 8.89
N PHE A 21 -17.19 -8.93 9.29
CA PHE A 21 -16.06 -9.82 9.53
C PHE A 21 -15.33 -10.18 8.24
N VAL A 22 -16.06 -10.29 7.12
CA VAL A 22 -15.44 -10.49 5.80
C VAL A 22 -14.61 -9.26 5.42
N ILE A 23 -15.18 -8.05 5.57
CA ILE A 23 -14.44 -6.81 5.33
C ILE A 23 -13.23 -6.70 6.25
N ALA A 24 -13.37 -6.99 7.55
CA ALA A 24 -12.27 -6.95 8.50
C ALA A 24 -11.18 -7.97 8.16
N ALA A 25 -11.55 -9.21 7.80
CA ALA A 25 -10.61 -10.23 7.37
C ALA A 25 -9.87 -9.82 6.08
N LEU A 26 -10.58 -9.22 5.11
CA LEU A 26 -9.97 -8.69 3.89
C LEU A 26 -9.00 -7.55 4.21
N LEU A 27 -9.39 -6.59 5.04
CA LEU A 27 -8.51 -5.49 5.46
C LEU A 27 -7.26 -6.01 6.20
N LEU A 28 -7.43 -7.01 7.08
CA LEU A 28 -6.33 -7.62 7.82
C LEU A 28 -5.39 -8.39 6.90
N ALA A 29 -5.92 -9.21 5.99
CA ALA A 29 -5.12 -9.90 4.98
C ALA A 29 -4.36 -8.91 4.09
N ALA A 30 -5.01 -7.80 3.72
CA ALA A 30 -4.39 -6.75 2.93
C ALA A 30 -3.22 -6.11 3.70
N HIS A 31 -3.41 -5.68 4.95
CA HIS A 31 -2.32 -5.13 5.77
C HIS A 31 -1.20 -6.15 6.05
N LEU A 32 -1.55 -7.43 6.20
CA LEU A 32 -0.56 -8.50 6.33
C LEU A 32 0.31 -8.59 5.06
N THR A 33 -0.29 -8.54 3.88
CA THR A 33 0.49 -8.52 2.61
C THR A 33 1.40 -7.30 2.52
N VAL A 34 0.97 -6.15 3.05
CA VAL A 34 1.80 -4.94 3.09
C VAL A 34 3.04 -5.15 3.96
N GLY A 35 2.86 -5.69 5.17
CA GLY A 35 3.96 -5.99 6.09
C GLY A 35 4.94 -7.01 5.51
N LEU A 36 4.42 -8.06 4.85
CA LEU A 36 5.25 -9.08 4.18
C LEU A 36 6.06 -8.51 3.02
N ASN A 37 5.48 -7.62 2.21
CA ASN A 37 6.16 -7.06 1.05
C ASN A 37 7.16 -5.96 1.43
N MET A 38 6.92 -5.21 2.51
CA MET A 38 7.74 -4.08 2.98
C MET A 38 9.23 -4.44 3.07
N PHE A 39 9.56 -5.62 3.60
CA PHE A 39 10.95 -6.08 3.77
C PHE A 39 11.33 -7.25 2.85
N SER A 40 10.54 -7.51 1.81
CA SER A 40 10.78 -8.62 0.87
C SER A 40 12.12 -8.56 0.14
N VAL A 41 12.74 -7.38 -0.01
CA VAL A 41 14.10 -7.24 -0.60
C VAL A 41 15.17 -7.81 0.32
N ALA A 42 15.01 -7.67 1.64
CA ALA A 42 16.05 -7.97 2.60
C ALA A 42 16.65 -9.39 2.46
N PRO A 43 15.86 -10.48 2.36
CA PRO A 43 16.42 -11.83 2.21
C PRO A 43 17.12 -12.07 0.87
N ILE A 44 16.77 -11.33 -0.18
CA ILE A 44 17.30 -11.50 -1.55
C ILE A 44 18.25 -10.36 -1.96
N LEU A 45 18.69 -9.54 -1.00
CA LEU A 45 19.48 -8.33 -1.27
C LEU A 45 20.84 -8.66 -1.88
N LEU A 46 21.49 -9.74 -1.42
CA LEU A 46 22.79 -10.20 -1.95
C LEU A 46 22.69 -10.66 -3.41
N PRO A 47 21.73 -11.53 -3.81
CA PRO A 47 21.47 -11.82 -5.21
C PRO A 47 21.22 -10.58 -6.06
N ILE A 48 20.39 -9.63 -5.59
CA ILE A 48 20.12 -8.36 -6.31
C ILE A 48 21.41 -7.56 -6.53
N ILE A 49 22.30 -7.50 -5.53
CA ILE A 49 23.60 -6.83 -5.65
C ILE A 49 24.44 -7.46 -6.78
N GLN A 50 24.46 -8.79 -6.84
CA GLN A 50 25.23 -9.54 -7.82
C GLN A 50 24.62 -9.46 -9.23
N ASP A 51 23.31 -9.61 -9.36
CA ASP A 51 22.59 -9.65 -10.64
C ASP A 51 22.56 -8.28 -11.33
N TYR A 52 22.44 -7.19 -10.57
CA TYR A 52 22.41 -5.83 -11.11
C TYR A 52 23.76 -5.11 -11.06
N ASP A 53 24.83 -5.76 -10.58
CA ASP A 53 26.18 -5.20 -10.39
C ASP A 53 26.16 -3.83 -9.66
N ILE A 54 25.36 -3.74 -8.60
CA ILE A 54 25.16 -2.50 -7.83
C ILE A 54 25.98 -2.51 -6.53
N ASN A 55 26.30 -1.34 -6.00
CA ASN A 55 26.99 -1.25 -4.72
C ASN A 55 26.03 -1.48 -3.52
N ARG A 56 26.61 -1.73 -2.34
CA ARG A 56 25.84 -1.97 -1.10
C ARG A 56 25.00 -0.75 -0.68
N THR A 57 25.44 0.46 -0.99
CA THR A 57 24.71 1.70 -0.68
C THR A 57 23.42 1.80 -1.50
N THR A 58 23.47 1.53 -2.81
CA THR A 58 22.30 1.50 -3.69
C THR A 58 21.34 0.36 -3.34
N ALA A 59 21.87 -0.81 -2.95
CA ALA A 59 21.02 -1.89 -2.47
C ALA A 59 20.31 -1.51 -1.16
N GLY A 60 21.02 -0.87 -0.22
CA GLY A 60 20.42 -0.32 1.00
C GLY A 60 19.33 0.72 0.71
N LEU A 61 19.49 1.51 -0.34
CA LEU A 61 18.45 2.45 -0.79
C LEU A 61 17.16 1.73 -1.14
N LEU A 62 17.18 0.59 -1.85
CA LEU A 62 15.95 -0.17 -2.18
C LEU A 62 15.14 -0.57 -0.95
N VAL A 63 15.81 -0.88 0.16
CA VAL A 63 15.17 -1.22 1.44
C VAL A 63 14.61 0.04 2.11
N ALA A 64 15.39 1.12 2.13
CA ALA A 64 15.00 2.39 2.76
C ALA A 64 13.98 3.20 1.96
N LEU A 65 13.83 2.93 0.66
CA LEU A 65 13.03 3.76 -0.26
C LEU A 65 11.55 3.76 0.10
N VAL A 66 11.03 2.60 0.50
CA VAL A 66 9.63 2.43 0.91
C VAL A 66 9.31 3.27 2.14
N PRO A 67 10.03 3.15 3.28
CA PRO A 67 9.77 3.99 4.45
C PRO A 67 10.11 5.47 4.21
N LEU A 68 11.10 5.80 3.39
CA LEU A 68 11.38 7.19 3.01
C LEU A 68 10.24 7.82 2.22
N ALA A 69 9.68 7.10 1.24
CA ALA A 69 8.52 7.55 0.50
C ALA A 69 7.29 7.66 1.40
N ALA A 70 7.05 6.68 2.28
CA ALA A 70 5.95 6.74 3.24
C ALA A 70 6.10 7.94 4.21
N ALA A 71 7.31 8.23 4.69
CA ALA A 71 7.57 9.37 5.56
C ALA A 71 7.43 10.72 4.83
N GLY A 72 7.97 10.83 3.61
CA GLY A 72 7.91 12.05 2.83
C GLY A 72 6.52 12.35 2.28
N PHE A 73 5.78 11.31 1.88
CA PHE A 73 4.47 11.44 1.26
C PHE A 73 3.29 11.11 2.18
N GLY A 74 3.49 10.64 3.40
CA GLY A 74 2.38 10.27 4.29
C GLY A 74 1.47 11.46 4.67
N LEU A 75 2.06 12.62 4.98
CA LEU A 75 1.31 13.86 5.22
C LEU A 75 0.52 14.34 3.99
N PRO A 76 1.15 14.56 2.82
CA PRO A 76 0.40 14.97 1.64
C PRO A 76 -0.55 13.88 1.14
N GLY A 77 -0.20 12.61 1.30
CA GLY A 77 -1.04 11.45 1.00
C GLY A 77 -2.33 11.47 1.79
N GLY A 78 -2.27 11.75 3.10
CA GLY A 78 -3.47 11.92 3.93
C GLY A 78 -4.38 13.06 3.44
N ILE A 79 -3.82 14.21 3.06
CA ILE A 79 -4.60 15.33 2.49
C ILE A 79 -5.28 14.91 1.18
N VAL A 80 -4.57 14.19 0.31
CA VAL A 80 -5.10 13.67 -0.95
C VAL A 80 -6.21 12.65 -0.70
N THR A 81 -6.06 11.77 0.29
CA THR A 81 -7.06 10.77 0.68
C THR A 81 -8.36 11.41 1.16
N VAL A 82 -8.27 12.49 1.93
CA VAL A 82 -9.46 13.27 2.34
C VAL A 82 -10.18 13.90 1.13
N LYS A 83 -9.43 14.42 0.14
CA LYS A 83 -10.01 15.07 -1.05
C LYS A 83 -10.61 14.08 -2.05
N LEU A 84 -9.95 12.94 -2.28
CA LEU A 84 -10.41 11.92 -3.24
C LEU A 84 -11.51 11.03 -2.67
N GLY A 85 -11.64 11.00 -1.35
CA GLY A 85 -12.55 10.11 -0.62
C GLY A 85 -11.94 8.73 -0.40
N LEU A 86 -12.30 8.12 0.73
CA LEU A 86 -11.70 6.89 1.23
C LEU A 86 -11.68 5.75 0.21
N ARG A 87 -12.80 5.51 -0.49
CA ARG A 87 -12.92 4.40 -1.44
C ARG A 87 -11.97 4.55 -2.63
N ARG A 88 -11.83 5.75 -3.20
CA ARG A 88 -10.97 6.00 -4.37
C ARG A 88 -9.50 5.97 -4.00
N ALA A 89 -9.15 6.63 -2.89
CA ALA A 89 -7.79 6.62 -2.37
C ALA A 89 -7.31 5.20 -2.07
N PHE A 90 -8.14 4.39 -1.42
CA PHE A 90 -7.85 2.99 -1.14
C PHE A 90 -7.63 2.20 -2.44
N MET A 91 -8.49 2.34 -3.45
CA MET A 91 -8.30 1.66 -4.75
C MET A 91 -6.99 2.06 -5.45
N ILE A 92 -6.67 3.35 -5.47
CA ILE A 92 -5.42 3.84 -6.09
C ILE A 92 -4.21 3.30 -5.32
N ALA A 93 -4.26 3.32 -4.00
CA ALA A 93 -3.19 2.82 -3.16
C ALA A 93 -2.94 1.32 -3.36
N TRP A 94 -4.00 0.50 -3.38
CA TRP A 94 -3.88 -0.93 -3.67
C TRP A 94 -3.40 -1.22 -5.08
N PHE A 95 -3.82 -0.42 -6.06
CA PHE A 95 -3.30 -0.54 -7.41
C PHE A 95 -1.79 -0.26 -7.47
N LEU A 96 -1.34 0.83 -6.85
CA LEU A 96 0.08 1.19 -6.76
C LEU A 96 0.90 0.14 -6.01
N MET A 97 0.40 -0.36 -4.88
CA MET A 97 1.07 -1.43 -4.13
C MET A 97 1.08 -2.75 -4.90
N GLY A 98 0.03 -3.06 -5.67
CA GLY A 98 -0.06 -4.26 -6.50
C GLY A 98 0.99 -4.30 -7.63
N LEU A 99 1.47 -3.14 -8.10
CA LEU A 99 2.57 -3.08 -9.08
C LEU A 99 3.84 -3.75 -8.57
N ALA A 100 4.04 -3.85 -7.25
CA ALA A 100 5.18 -4.54 -6.66
C ALA A 100 5.25 -6.03 -7.06
N ALA A 101 4.14 -6.64 -7.48
CA ALA A 101 4.15 -8.00 -8.03
C ALA A 101 5.00 -8.13 -9.31
N LEU A 102 5.16 -7.04 -10.09
CA LEU A 102 6.02 -7.02 -11.27
C LEU A 102 7.51 -6.98 -10.93
N SER A 103 7.89 -6.83 -9.66
CA SER A 103 9.30 -6.79 -9.24
C SER A 103 10.06 -8.07 -9.60
N ALA A 104 9.35 -9.20 -9.70
CA ALA A 104 9.94 -10.49 -10.08
C ALA A 104 10.44 -10.53 -11.54
N VAL A 105 9.94 -9.64 -12.40
CA VAL A 105 10.27 -9.59 -13.83
C VAL A 105 10.97 -8.28 -14.20
N ALA A 106 11.48 -7.55 -13.20
CA ALA A 106 12.17 -6.29 -13.43
C ALA A 106 13.47 -6.55 -14.23
N PRO A 107 13.68 -5.89 -15.38
CA PRO A 107 14.84 -6.15 -16.23
C PRO A 107 16.08 -5.35 -15.81
N ASN A 108 15.91 -4.30 -15.00
CA ASN A 108 16.98 -3.42 -14.56
C ASN A 108 16.69 -2.85 -13.16
N TYR A 109 17.74 -2.36 -12.50
CA TYR A 109 17.68 -1.78 -11.17
C TYR A 109 16.71 -0.59 -11.07
N LEU A 110 16.66 0.26 -12.11
CA LEU A 110 15.79 1.44 -12.14
C LEU A 110 14.31 1.07 -12.14
N THR A 111 13.91 0.04 -12.88
CA THR A 111 12.54 -0.48 -12.88
C THR A 111 12.19 -1.01 -11.50
N LEU A 112 13.08 -1.77 -10.86
CA LEU A 112 12.87 -2.28 -9.51
C LEU A 112 12.77 -1.13 -8.48
N MET A 113 13.58 -0.08 -8.63
CA MET A 113 13.53 1.13 -7.81
C MET A 113 12.21 1.90 -8.00
N ALA A 114 11.74 2.05 -9.24
CA ALA A 114 10.47 2.70 -9.54
C ALA A 114 9.27 1.92 -8.97
N LEU A 115 9.29 0.59 -9.04
CA LEU A 115 8.27 -0.26 -8.42
C LEU A 115 8.26 -0.12 -6.89
N ARG A 116 9.45 -0.01 -6.26
CA ARG A 116 9.57 0.26 -4.82
C ARG A 116 9.05 1.64 -4.42
N LEU A 117 9.30 2.66 -5.24
CA LEU A 117 8.74 3.99 -5.04
C LEU A 117 7.21 3.99 -5.17
N ALA A 118 6.66 3.37 -6.22
CA ALA A 118 5.22 3.24 -6.41
C ALA A 118 4.56 2.55 -5.20
N TYR A 119 5.19 1.49 -4.68
CA TYR A 119 4.73 0.81 -3.48
C TYR A 119 4.74 1.73 -2.24
N GLY A 120 5.82 2.49 -2.01
CA GLY A 120 5.89 3.47 -0.93
C GLY A 120 4.87 4.61 -1.03
N LEU A 121 4.58 5.07 -2.25
CA LEU A 121 3.51 6.04 -2.51
C LEU A 121 2.12 5.45 -2.25
N GLY A 122 1.92 4.17 -2.56
CA GLY A 122 0.70 3.45 -2.21
C GLY A 122 0.50 3.37 -0.69
N ILE A 123 1.55 3.08 0.07
CA ILE A 123 1.51 3.09 1.55
C ILE A 123 1.14 4.48 2.08
N ALA A 124 1.69 5.55 1.48
CA ALA A 124 1.40 6.91 1.92
C ALA A 124 -0.09 7.33 1.78
N LEU A 125 -0.88 6.61 0.97
CA LEU A 125 -2.29 6.91 0.71
C LEU A 125 -3.29 6.10 1.55
N VAL A 126 -2.84 5.01 2.21
CA VAL A 126 -3.66 4.15 3.09
C VAL A 126 -3.55 4.61 4.54
#